data_AF-A0A7S4L9X3-F1
#
_entry.id   AF-A0A7S4L9X3-F1
#
_cell.length_a   1.000
_cell.length_b   1.000
_cell.length_c   1.000
_cell.angle_alpha   90.00
_cell.angle_beta   90.00
_cell.angle_gamma   90.00
#
_symmetry.space_group_name_H-M   'P 1'
#
loop_
_entity.id
_entity.type
_entity.pdbx_description
1 polymer ?
#
loop_
_entity_poly.entity_id
_entity_poly.type
_entity_poly.pdbx_seq_one_letter_code
_entity_poly.pdbx_strand_id
1 'polypeptide(L)'
;MRNKLEQLQLNNLFPFVDSIIMILWPRFKSLLDVQMGTVRSANASALISEGCEKYPHHVTRRYAELTASLIQLRNAASAEMLDHSLNFMRSEIDSLMIRMSHCFKNFLRQHIFIINQVDAIITTYVDRSLPADCQTFFHQKLESEINIFVEEELVERFGPIVKFVQQFEDMSDKPGAGTGAGAGAGAGGVCKIPLSTAAPLVQGFASSWKKGIESINLDVMGSFHNMKTGMEILKRTLTQLLLYYTRFLDAVKKHCAESGTLSRDMVNIPSIIAEIKKYSRTF
;
A
#
# COMPACT_ATOMS: atom_id res chain seq x y z
N MET A 1 24.39 21.73 -20.44
CA MET A 1 25.30 22.85 -20.76
C MET A 1 26.27 22.46 -21.89
N ARG A 2 26.98 21.33 -21.80
CA ARG A 2 27.87 20.82 -22.87
C ARG A 2 27.18 20.65 -24.24
N ASN A 3 26.04 19.96 -24.31
CA ASN A 3 25.28 19.80 -25.57
C ASN A 3 24.84 21.14 -26.20
N LYS A 4 24.58 22.17 -25.38
CA LYS A 4 24.20 23.49 -25.87
C LYS A 4 25.43 24.28 -26.35
N LEU A 5 26.61 24.06 -25.76
CA LEU A 5 27.88 24.60 -26.22
C LEU A 5 28.36 23.92 -27.50
N GLU A 6 28.15 22.62 -27.66
CA GLU A 6 28.36 21.87 -28.90
C GLU A 6 27.48 22.39 -30.03
N GLN A 7 26.19 22.60 -29.77
CA GLN A 7 25.25 23.22 -30.73
C GLN A 7 25.66 24.64 -31.14
N LEU A 8 26.34 25.37 -30.25
CA LEU A 8 26.83 26.72 -30.51
C LEU A 8 28.28 26.75 -31.05
N GLN A 9 28.89 25.59 -31.32
CA GLN A 9 30.28 25.45 -31.76
C GLN A 9 31.31 26.11 -30.82
N LEU A 10 31.00 26.22 -29.53
CA LEU A 10 31.86 26.84 -28.51
C LEU A 10 32.76 25.82 -27.82
N ASN A 11 33.43 24.98 -28.62
CA ASN A 11 34.21 23.83 -28.13
C ASN A 11 35.39 24.23 -27.23
N ASN A 12 35.91 25.45 -27.42
CA ASN A 12 37.02 25.99 -26.62
C ASN A 12 36.65 26.21 -25.14
N LEU A 13 35.36 26.23 -24.80
CA LEU A 13 34.89 26.41 -23.42
C LEU A 13 34.73 25.07 -22.67
N PHE A 14 34.88 23.92 -23.33
CA PHE A 14 34.75 22.62 -22.67
C PHE A 14 35.73 22.42 -21.50
N PRO A 15 37.03 22.70 -21.63
CA PRO A 15 37.98 22.51 -20.53
C PRO A 15 37.64 23.37 -19.31
N PHE A 16 37.12 24.58 -19.53
CA PHE A 16 36.67 25.48 -18.48
C PHE A 16 35.43 24.94 -17.76
N VAL A 17 34.42 24.48 -18.52
CA VAL A 17 33.20 23.89 -17.95
C VAL A 17 33.50 22.60 -17.20
N ASP A 18 34.38 21.75 -17.73
CA ASP A 18 34.80 20.51 -17.07
C ASP A 18 35.55 20.81 -15.76
N SER A 19 36.39 21.84 -15.75
CA SER A 19 37.07 22.32 -14.53
C SER A 19 36.07 22.81 -13.48
N ILE A 20 35.03 23.55 -13.89
CA ILE A 20 33.94 23.96 -12.98
C ILE A 20 33.21 22.74 -12.42
N ILE A 21 32.89 21.75 -13.25
CA ILE A 21 32.22 20.52 -12.82
C ILE A 21 33.09 19.77 -11.80
N MET A 22 34.40 19.66 -12.05
CA MET A 22 35.33 19.00 -11.12
C MET A 22 35.44 19.71 -9.76
N ILE A 23 35.20 21.02 -9.69
CA ILE A 23 35.21 21.76 -8.42
C ILE A 23 33.84 21.72 -7.73
N LEU A 24 32.76 21.89 -8.50
CA LEU A 24 31.41 22.05 -7.97
C LEU A 24 30.80 20.73 -7.53
N TRP A 25 31.00 19.66 -8.32
CA TRP A 25 30.36 18.37 -8.07
C TRP A 25 30.77 17.74 -6.73
N PRO A 26 32.07 17.66 -6.36
CA PRO A 26 32.46 17.11 -5.05
C PRO A 26 31.85 17.88 -3.88
N ARG A 27 31.74 19.21 -3.99
CA ARG A 27 31.11 20.06 -2.96
C ARG A 27 29.62 19.80 -2.86
N PHE A 28 28.95 19.71 -4.00
CA PHE A 28 27.53 19.37 -4.05
C PHE A 28 27.26 17.98 -3.46
N LYS A 29 28.07 16.98 -3.84
CA LYS A 29 27.96 15.61 -3.32
C LYS A 29 28.20 15.58 -1.81
N SER A 30 29.21 16.28 -1.30
CA SER A 30 29.47 16.40 0.13
C SER A 30 28.27 16.99 0.89
N LEU A 31 27.59 17.99 0.32
CA LEU A 31 26.38 18.56 0.93
C LEU A 31 25.23 17.54 0.98
N LEU A 32 25.00 16.82 -0.12
CA LEU A 32 23.99 15.74 -0.16
C LEU A 32 24.31 14.66 0.87
N ASP A 33 25.57 14.28 1.01
CA ASP A 33 26.00 13.24 1.96
C ASP A 33 25.80 13.69 3.41
N VAL A 34 26.08 14.94 3.74
CA VAL A 34 25.79 15.51 5.07
C VAL A 34 24.28 15.52 5.36
N GLN A 35 23.48 15.94 4.37
CA GLN A 35 22.02 15.95 4.51
C GLN A 35 21.48 14.52 4.73
N MET A 36 21.98 13.54 3.98
CA MET A 36 21.57 12.15 4.12
C MET A 36 22.07 11.53 5.43
N GLY A 37 23.27 11.89 5.90
CA GLY A 37 23.73 11.53 7.23
C GLY A 37 22.80 12.04 8.34
N THR A 38 22.22 13.23 8.15
CA THR A 38 21.24 13.80 9.07
C THR A 38 19.91 13.03 9.04
N VAL A 39 19.40 12.68 7.84
CA VAL A 39 18.19 11.85 7.68
C VAL A 39 18.39 10.47 8.32
N ARG A 40 19.55 9.85 8.09
CA ARG A 40 19.91 8.54 8.64
C ARG A 40 19.92 8.52 10.15
N SER A 41 20.58 9.51 10.77
CA SER A 41 20.75 9.60 12.22
C SER A 41 19.56 10.25 12.94
N ALA A 42 18.55 10.74 12.20
CA ALA A 42 17.40 11.40 12.78
C ALA A 42 16.65 10.48 13.77
N ASN A 43 16.30 11.02 14.93
CA ASN A 43 15.50 10.29 15.91
C ASN A 43 14.03 10.25 15.47
N ALA A 44 13.56 9.09 15.04
CA ALA A 44 12.22 8.90 14.50
C ALA A 44 11.12 9.24 15.52
N SER A 45 11.29 8.90 16.80
CA SER A 45 10.27 9.17 17.82
C SER A 45 10.13 10.66 18.13
N ALA A 46 11.20 11.43 17.98
CA ALA A 46 11.17 12.89 18.13
C ALA A 46 10.49 13.59 16.94
N LEU A 47 10.33 12.90 15.81
CA LEU A 47 9.70 13.41 14.59
C LEU A 47 8.23 13.03 14.44
N ILE A 48 7.71 12.20 15.36
CA ILE A 48 6.33 11.71 15.34
C ILE A 48 5.54 12.31 16.48
N SER A 49 4.30 12.70 16.18
CA SER A 49 3.30 13.15 17.14
C SER A 49 1.98 12.44 16.86
N GLU A 50 1.08 12.41 17.83
CA GLU A 50 -0.22 11.74 17.65
C GLU A 50 -1.07 12.45 16.58
N GLY A 51 -1.65 11.68 15.66
CA GLY A 51 -2.49 12.20 14.57
C GLY A 51 -1.71 12.67 13.34
N CYS A 52 -0.37 12.71 13.39
CA CYS A 52 0.43 13.13 12.25
C CYS A 52 0.47 12.09 11.11
N GLU A 53 0.00 10.85 11.34
CA GLU A 53 -0.09 9.79 10.34
C GLU A 53 -0.94 10.16 9.12
N LYS A 54 -1.87 11.09 9.30
CA LYS A 54 -2.85 11.48 8.28
C LYS A 54 -2.31 12.50 7.28
N TYR A 55 -1.13 13.08 7.53
CA TYR A 55 -0.64 14.23 6.78
C TYR A 55 0.80 14.01 6.30
N PRO A 56 1.14 14.49 5.10
CA PRO A 56 2.51 14.38 4.61
C PRO A 56 3.52 15.08 5.52
N HIS A 57 4.39 14.29 6.14
CA HIS A 57 5.48 14.79 6.99
C HIS A 57 6.42 15.75 6.24
N HIS A 58 6.90 16.78 6.94
CA HIS A 58 7.71 17.85 6.36
C HIS A 58 9.03 17.36 5.74
N VAL A 59 9.67 16.34 6.33
CA VAL A 59 10.90 15.74 5.77
C VAL A 59 10.63 15.11 4.40
N THR A 60 9.52 14.39 4.26
CA THR A 60 9.11 13.77 2.99
C THR A 60 8.78 14.82 1.93
N ARG A 61 8.08 15.91 2.30
CA ARG A 61 7.81 17.02 1.37
C ARG A 61 9.10 17.67 0.88
N ARG A 62 10.04 17.96 1.78
CA ARG A 62 11.36 18.52 1.42
C ARG A 62 12.16 17.59 0.51
N TYR A 63 12.13 16.29 0.79
CA TYR A 63 12.72 15.28 -0.08
C TYR A 63 12.11 15.34 -1.48
N ALA A 64 10.77 15.27 -1.59
CA ALA A 64 10.07 15.24 -2.87
C ALA A 64 10.37 16.47 -3.74
N GLU A 65 10.37 17.67 -3.16
CA GLU A 65 10.70 18.91 -3.88
C GLU A 65 12.16 18.95 -4.35
N LEU A 66 13.09 18.53 -3.48
CA LEU A 66 14.52 18.48 -3.81
C LEU A 66 14.78 17.49 -4.94
N THR A 67 14.30 16.25 -4.81
CA THR A 67 14.54 15.22 -5.82
C THR A 67 13.83 15.52 -7.13
N ALA A 68 12.62 16.10 -7.10
CA ALA A 68 11.96 16.55 -8.32
C ALA A 68 12.80 17.59 -9.08
N SER A 69 13.36 18.57 -8.35
CA SER A 69 14.24 19.59 -8.93
C SER A 69 15.52 18.99 -9.51
N LEU A 70 16.14 18.02 -8.81
CA LEU A 70 17.35 17.34 -9.28
C LEU A 70 17.10 16.48 -10.51
N ILE A 71 15.95 15.79 -10.57
CA ILE A 71 15.53 15.00 -11.74
C ILE A 71 15.31 15.92 -12.95
N GLN A 72 14.72 17.10 -12.77
CA GLN A 72 14.56 18.06 -13.88
C GLN A 72 15.89 18.63 -14.38
N LEU A 73 16.88 18.79 -13.49
CA LEU A 73 18.24 19.24 -13.86
C LEU A 73 19.10 18.13 -14.50
N ARG A 74 18.67 16.87 -14.39
CA ARG A 74 19.38 15.71 -14.91
C ARG A 74 19.57 15.82 -16.41
N ASN A 75 20.81 15.64 -16.86
CA ASN A 75 21.17 15.52 -18.27
C ASN A 75 22.19 14.38 -18.47
N ALA A 76 22.51 14.04 -19.71
CA ALA A 76 23.39 12.93 -20.04
C ALA A 76 24.76 12.99 -19.34
N ALA A 77 25.34 14.17 -19.15
CA ALA A 77 26.65 14.34 -18.52
C ALA A 77 26.62 14.19 -16.99
N SER A 78 25.45 14.36 -16.36
CA SER A 78 25.28 14.26 -14.91
C SER A 78 24.50 13.02 -14.48
N ALA A 79 24.01 12.21 -15.43
CA ALA A 79 23.07 11.13 -15.18
C ALA A 79 23.62 10.11 -14.17
N GLU A 80 24.79 9.53 -14.43
CA GLU A 80 25.37 8.50 -13.55
C GLU A 80 25.54 8.97 -12.09
N MET A 81 26.11 10.16 -11.90
CA MET A 81 26.40 10.68 -10.58
C MET A 81 25.13 11.14 -9.83
N LEU A 82 24.18 11.74 -10.54
CA LEU A 82 22.88 12.12 -9.96
C LEU A 82 22.03 10.88 -9.66
N ASP A 83 22.01 9.87 -10.52
CA ASP A 83 21.22 8.65 -10.34
C ASP A 83 21.70 7.88 -9.10
N HIS A 84 23.02 7.79 -8.90
CA HIS A 84 23.57 7.22 -7.66
C HIS A 84 23.11 8.00 -6.43
N SER A 85 23.19 9.34 -6.49
CA SER A 85 22.79 10.21 -5.37
C SER A 85 21.27 10.13 -5.09
N LEU A 86 20.44 10.12 -6.14
CA LEU A 86 18.98 9.98 -6.04
C LEU A 86 18.57 8.63 -5.44
N ASN A 87 19.22 7.55 -5.86
CA ASN A 87 18.98 6.22 -5.30
C ASN A 87 19.38 6.14 -3.83
N PHE A 88 20.50 6.75 -3.47
CA PHE A 88 20.93 6.83 -2.08
C PHE A 88 19.93 7.63 -1.23
N MET A 89 19.54 8.82 -1.68
CA MET A 89 18.56 9.66 -0.98
C MET A 89 17.21 8.95 -0.81
N ARG A 90 16.76 8.23 -1.84
CA ARG A 90 15.54 7.40 -1.78
C ARG A 90 15.62 6.34 -0.69
N SER A 91 16.75 5.63 -0.60
CA SER A 91 16.97 4.59 0.42
C SER A 91 16.93 5.14 1.85
N GLU A 92 17.55 6.30 2.08
CA GLU A 92 17.59 6.91 3.42
C GLU A 92 16.21 7.43 3.85
N ILE A 93 15.47 8.04 2.93
CA ILE A 93 14.11 8.52 3.21
C ILE A 93 13.15 7.35 3.41
N ASP A 94 13.26 6.28 2.61
CA ASP A 94 12.46 5.08 2.81
C ASP A 94 12.71 4.47 4.20
N SER A 95 13.98 4.34 4.58
CA SER A 95 14.39 3.83 5.89
C SER A 95 13.89 4.72 7.04
N LEU A 96 13.95 6.04 6.89
CA LEU A 96 13.41 6.95 7.89
C LEU A 96 11.88 6.82 8.00
N MET A 97 11.16 6.76 6.89
CA MET A 97 9.70 6.61 6.89
C MET A 97 9.28 5.31 7.60
N ILE A 98 9.98 4.19 7.36
CA ILE A 98 9.71 2.93 8.06
C ILE A 98 9.98 3.04 9.57
N ARG A 99 11.11 3.65 9.97
CA ARG A 99 11.38 3.87 11.41
C ARG A 99 10.33 4.76 12.08
N MET A 100 9.86 5.77 11.36
CA MET A 100 8.79 6.67 11.80
C MET A 100 7.45 5.94 11.91
N SER A 101 7.08 5.08 10.95
CA SER A 101 5.83 4.33 11.02
C SER A 101 5.80 3.38 12.21
N HIS A 102 6.91 2.72 12.54
CA HIS A 102 6.99 1.84 13.72
C HIS A 102 6.85 2.55 15.07
N CYS A 103 6.85 3.89 15.10
CA CYS A 103 6.52 4.64 16.31
C CYS A 103 5.03 4.61 16.65
N PHE A 104 4.15 4.26 15.69
CA PHE A 104 2.72 4.10 15.95
C PHE A 104 2.40 2.72 16.49
N LYS A 105 1.62 2.65 17.58
CA LYS A 105 1.25 1.37 18.22
C LYS A 105 0.28 0.53 17.40
N ASN A 106 -0.63 1.18 16.68
CA ASN A 106 -1.63 0.52 15.85
C ASN A 106 -1.05 0.24 14.46
N PHE A 107 -1.17 -0.99 13.99
CA PHE A 107 -0.59 -1.47 12.74
C PHE A 107 -1.18 -0.75 11.51
N LEU A 108 -2.50 -0.53 11.45
CA LEU A 108 -3.12 0.28 10.42
C LEU A 108 -2.56 1.70 10.37
N ARG A 109 -2.32 2.34 11.53
CA ARG A 109 -1.72 3.69 11.58
C ARG A 109 -0.31 3.72 10.99
N GLN A 110 0.47 2.64 11.13
CA GLN A 110 1.79 2.55 10.49
C GLN A 110 1.65 2.63 8.96
N HIS A 111 0.72 1.87 8.39
CA HIS A 111 0.46 1.85 6.95
C HIS A 111 -0.20 3.14 6.44
N ILE A 112 -1.14 3.73 7.20
CA ILE A 112 -1.74 5.04 6.89
C ILE A 112 -0.65 6.09 6.73
N PHE A 113 0.31 6.15 7.67
CA PHE A 113 1.44 7.06 7.56
C PHE A 113 2.22 6.82 6.27
N ILE A 114 2.68 5.60 6.01
CA ILE A 114 3.49 5.31 4.82
C ILE A 114 2.74 5.66 3.53
N ILE A 115 1.46 5.29 3.41
CA ILE A 115 0.62 5.60 2.24
C ILE A 115 0.57 7.12 2.01
N ASN A 116 0.25 7.92 3.04
CA ASN A 116 0.19 9.38 2.92
C ASN A 116 1.54 10.00 2.56
N GLN A 117 2.65 9.43 3.06
CA GLN A 117 3.99 9.88 2.72
C GLN A 117 4.33 9.61 1.26
N VAL A 118 4.10 8.38 0.79
CA VAL A 118 4.43 7.95 -0.57
C VAL A 118 3.53 8.66 -1.59
N ASP A 119 2.24 8.80 -1.28
CA ASP A 119 1.28 9.53 -2.10
C ASP A 119 1.70 10.99 -2.30
N ALA A 120 2.23 11.65 -1.28
CA ALA A 120 2.73 13.02 -1.40
C ALA A 120 3.95 13.14 -2.31
N ILE A 121 4.86 12.15 -2.29
CA ILE A 121 6.01 12.10 -3.20
C ILE A 121 5.52 11.93 -4.64
N ILE A 122 4.62 10.97 -4.86
CA ILE A 122 4.02 10.70 -6.18
C ILE A 122 3.31 11.94 -6.71
N THR A 123 2.47 12.57 -5.89
CA THR A 123 1.74 13.79 -6.25
C THR A 123 2.70 14.88 -6.71
N THR A 124 3.77 15.12 -5.94
CA THR A 124 4.80 16.11 -6.30
C THR A 124 5.47 15.76 -7.64
N TYR A 125 5.80 14.49 -7.87
CA TYR A 125 6.45 14.05 -9.11
C TYR A 125 5.53 14.17 -10.33
N VAL A 126 4.24 13.86 -10.16
CA VAL A 126 3.20 14.02 -11.20
C VAL A 126 2.99 15.50 -11.51
N ASP A 127 2.84 16.35 -10.50
CA ASP A 127 2.65 17.80 -10.67
C ASP A 127 3.83 18.45 -11.40
N ARG A 128 5.04 17.93 -11.18
CA ARG A 128 6.28 18.37 -11.85
C ARG A 128 6.50 17.72 -13.22
N SER A 129 5.55 16.91 -13.70
CA SER A 129 5.60 16.19 -14.98
C SER A 129 6.87 15.35 -15.16
N LEU A 130 7.33 14.70 -14.09
CA LEU A 130 8.55 13.89 -14.14
C LEU A 130 8.33 12.58 -14.92
N PRO A 131 9.38 12.05 -15.57
CA PRO A 131 9.35 10.74 -16.22
C PRO A 131 8.81 9.61 -15.32
N ALA A 132 8.06 8.67 -15.92
CA ALA A 132 7.38 7.61 -15.18
C ALA A 132 8.34 6.62 -14.50
N ASP A 133 9.52 6.38 -15.09
CA ASP A 133 10.58 5.52 -14.54
C ASP A 133 11.04 5.97 -13.15
N CYS A 134 11.12 7.29 -12.93
CA CYS A 134 11.48 7.89 -11.65
C CYS A 134 10.40 7.69 -10.56
N GLN A 135 9.17 7.37 -10.96
CA GLN A 135 8.02 7.20 -10.06
C GLN A 135 7.77 5.72 -9.72
N THR A 136 8.27 4.78 -10.52
CA THR A 136 7.97 3.33 -10.43
C THR A 136 8.14 2.77 -9.03
N PHE A 137 9.23 3.09 -8.34
CA PHE A 137 9.48 2.61 -6.98
C PHE A 137 8.37 3.04 -6.01
N PHE A 138 7.97 4.31 -6.07
CA PHE A 138 6.96 4.84 -5.15
C PHE A 138 5.58 4.30 -5.48
N HIS A 139 5.22 4.15 -6.76
CA HIS A 139 3.97 3.49 -7.17
C HIS A 139 3.90 2.04 -6.70
N GLN A 140 4.99 1.27 -6.87
CA GLN A 140 5.06 -0.11 -6.37
C GLN A 140 4.94 -0.19 -4.85
N LYS A 141 5.60 0.73 -4.12
CA LYS A 141 5.50 0.80 -2.67
C LYS A 141 4.08 1.17 -2.24
N LEU A 142 3.47 2.19 -2.85
CA LEU A 142 2.10 2.61 -2.57
C LEU A 142 1.13 1.42 -2.76
N GLU A 143 1.25 0.72 -3.88
CA GLU A 143 0.44 -0.46 -4.20
C GLU A 143 0.60 -1.57 -3.15
N SER A 144 1.83 -1.88 -2.74
CA SER A 144 2.10 -2.87 -1.70
C SER A 144 1.48 -2.48 -0.35
N GLU A 145 1.63 -1.23 0.05
CA GLU A 145 1.15 -0.72 1.34
C GLU A 145 -0.39 -0.65 1.37
N ILE A 146 -1.02 -0.27 0.26
CA ILE A 146 -2.48 -0.30 0.11
C ILE A 146 -3.01 -1.73 0.24
N ASN A 147 -2.34 -2.72 -0.37
CA ASN A 147 -2.76 -4.13 -0.25
C ASN A 147 -2.71 -4.60 1.21
N ILE A 148 -1.65 -4.27 1.95
CA ILE A 148 -1.53 -4.64 3.36
C ILE A 148 -2.61 -3.94 4.20
N PHE A 149 -2.81 -2.63 3.99
CA PHE A 149 -3.84 -1.86 4.67
C PHE A 149 -5.25 -2.42 4.43
N VAL A 150 -5.59 -2.75 3.18
CA VAL A 150 -6.89 -3.32 2.80
C VAL A 150 -7.16 -4.61 3.56
N GLU A 151 -6.19 -5.52 3.60
CA GLU A 151 -6.34 -6.79 4.30
C GLU A 151 -6.50 -6.59 5.82
N GLU A 152 -5.68 -5.75 6.42
CA GLU A 152 -5.75 -5.50 7.86
C GLU A 152 -7.06 -4.79 8.27
N GLU A 153 -7.54 -3.81 7.49
CA GLU A 153 -8.81 -3.11 7.76
C GLU A 153 -9.99 -4.10 7.73
N LEU A 154 -9.94 -5.09 6.84
CA LEU A 154 -10.92 -6.17 6.79
C LEU A 154 -10.78 -7.15 7.95
N VAL A 155 -9.55 -7.47 8.38
CA VAL A 155 -9.33 -8.33 9.55
C VAL A 155 -9.85 -7.67 10.83
N GLU A 156 -9.66 -6.37 11.00
CA GLU A 156 -10.10 -5.64 12.20
C GLU A 156 -11.63 -5.69 12.37
N ARG A 157 -12.41 -5.71 11.27
CA ARG A 157 -13.88 -5.68 11.33
C ARG A 157 -14.58 -6.99 10.99
N PHE A 158 -14.03 -7.73 10.03
CA PHE A 158 -14.61 -8.94 9.45
C PHE A 158 -13.70 -10.16 9.65
N GLY A 159 -12.75 -10.08 10.59
CA GLY A 159 -11.77 -11.11 10.91
C GLY A 159 -12.30 -12.54 10.99
N PRO A 160 -13.48 -12.83 11.59
CA PRO A 160 -14.01 -14.19 11.61
C PRO A 160 -14.26 -14.79 10.21
N ILE A 161 -14.80 -14.01 9.27
CA ILE A 161 -15.02 -14.48 7.89
C ILE A 161 -13.70 -14.57 7.13
N VAL A 162 -12.84 -13.56 7.27
CA VAL A 162 -11.53 -13.54 6.59
C VAL A 162 -10.71 -14.77 6.99
N LYS A 163 -10.59 -15.04 8.30
CA LYS A 163 -9.87 -16.21 8.83
C LYS A 163 -10.50 -17.53 8.39
N PHE A 164 -11.83 -17.61 8.37
CA PHE A 164 -12.51 -18.80 7.87
C PHE A 164 -12.17 -19.07 6.40
N VAL A 165 -12.23 -18.06 5.54
CA VAL A 165 -11.96 -18.23 4.11
C VAL A 165 -10.51 -18.61 3.88
N GLN A 166 -9.56 -17.94 4.53
CA GLN A 166 -8.13 -18.26 4.44
C GLN A 166 -7.83 -19.70 4.89
N GLN A 167 -8.35 -20.11 6.04
CA GLN A 167 -8.19 -21.49 6.53
C GLN A 167 -8.87 -22.51 5.61
N PHE A 168 -10.03 -22.18 5.08
CA PHE A 168 -10.74 -23.07 4.15
C PHE A 168 -9.93 -23.26 2.85
N GLU A 169 -9.38 -22.19 2.30
CA GLU A 169 -8.54 -22.20 1.10
C GLU A 169 -7.24 -23.00 1.32
N ASP A 170 -6.55 -22.78 2.45
CA ASP A 170 -5.35 -23.53 2.82
C ASP A 170 -5.59 -25.05 2.96
N MET A 171 -6.79 -25.42 3.43
CA MET A 171 -7.22 -26.81 3.58
C MET A 171 -7.66 -27.43 2.26
N SER A 172 -8.24 -26.64 1.34
CA SER A 172 -8.66 -27.12 0.01
C SER A 172 -7.52 -27.21 -0.99
N ASP A 173 -6.49 -26.37 -0.86
CA ASP A 173 -5.34 -26.32 -1.77
C ASP A 173 -4.26 -27.37 -1.47
N LYS A 174 -4.29 -28.01 -0.30
CA LYS A 174 -3.39 -29.14 0.01
C LYS A 174 -3.88 -30.42 -0.66
N PRO A 175 -3.18 -30.95 -1.70
CA PRO A 175 -3.49 -32.24 -2.24
C PRO A 175 -2.99 -33.30 -1.25
N GLY A 176 -3.90 -33.91 -0.49
CA GLY A 176 -3.63 -35.14 0.27
C GLY A 176 -2.76 -34.98 1.52
N ALA A 177 -3.28 -34.35 2.58
CA ALA A 177 -2.81 -34.60 3.95
C ALA A 177 -3.66 -35.70 4.61
N GLY A 178 -3.61 -36.89 4.03
CA GLY A 178 -4.06 -38.12 4.68
C GLY A 178 -2.98 -38.58 5.64
N THR A 179 -3.13 -38.30 6.93
CA THR A 179 -2.36 -38.97 7.98
C THR A 179 -2.78 -40.43 8.08
N GLY A 180 -1.87 -41.34 7.72
CA GLY A 180 -1.62 -42.62 8.40
C GLY A 180 -2.74 -43.66 8.52
N ALA A 181 -2.53 -44.77 7.82
CA ALA A 181 -2.86 -46.15 8.18
C ALA A 181 -4.34 -46.58 8.26
N GLY A 182 -4.79 -47.31 7.24
CA GLY A 182 -5.97 -48.17 7.30
C GLY A 182 -6.64 -48.35 5.95
N ALA A 183 -6.61 -49.58 5.42
CA ALA A 183 -7.17 -49.96 4.12
C ALA A 183 -8.68 -49.69 4.00
N GLY A 184 -9.12 -49.21 2.83
CA GLY A 184 -10.53 -49.13 2.47
C GLY A 184 -10.80 -48.17 1.33
N ALA A 185 -11.29 -48.68 0.20
CA ALA A 185 -11.75 -47.89 -0.94
C ALA A 185 -12.87 -46.91 -0.55
N GLY A 186 -12.85 -45.68 -1.06
CA GLY A 186 -14.03 -44.80 -1.04
C GLY A 186 -13.74 -43.30 -1.01
N ALA A 187 -14.20 -42.60 -2.04
CA ALA A 187 -14.51 -41.16 -2.14
C ALA A 187 -13.43 -40.15 -1.68
N GLY A 188 -12.97 -39.31 -2.63
CA GLY A 188 -12.22 -38.10 -2.32
C GLY A 188 -12.91 -37.30 -1.22
N GLY A 189 -12.26 -37.17 -0.07
CA GLY A 189 -12.83 -36.57 1.13
C GLY A 189 -13.12 -35.09 0.90
N VAL A 190 -14.38 -34.79 0.59
CA VAL A 190 -14.89 -33.41 0.54
C VAL A 190 -14.71 -32.81 1.93
N CYS A 191 -13.95 -31.72 2.04
CA CYS A 191 -13.88 -30.93 3.27
C CYS A 191 -15.31 -30.60 3.70
N LYS A 192 -15.77 -31.10 4.85
CA LYS A 192 -17.12 -30.85 5.37
C LYS A 192 -17.04 -29.72 6.39
N ILE A 193 -17.91 -28.73 6.24
CA ILE A 193 -17.98 -27.58 7.15
C ILE A 193 -19.11 -27.85 8.16
N PRO A 194 -18.82 -27.97 9.47
CA PRO A 194 -19.85 -28.15 10.48
C PRO A 194 -20.79 -26.94 10.53
N LEU A 195 -22.10 -27.20 10.71
CA LEU A 195 -23.09 -26.14 10.85
C LEU A 195 -22.78 -25.23 12.05
N SER A 196 -22.25 -25.81 13.14
CA SER A 196 -21.84 -25.09 14.35
C SER A 196 -20.76 -24.02 14.10
N THR A 197 -19.94 -24.19 13.06
CA THR A 197 -18.92 -23.21 12.65
C THR A 197 -19.50 -22.18 11.69
N ALA A 198 -20.32 -22.60 10.71
CA ALA A 198 -20.85 -21.71 9.68
C ALA A 198 -21.98 -20.80 10.19
N ALA A 199 -22.87 -21.31 11.04
CA ALA A 199 -24.03 -20.57 11.55
C ALA A 199 -23.69 -19.25 12.28
N PRO A 200 -22.77 -19.23 13.27
CA PRO A 200 -22.43 -17.98 13.96
C PRO A 200 -21.74 -16.97 13.04
N LEU A 201 -21.01 -17.42 12.01
CA LEU A 201 -20.38 -16.53 11.03
C LEU A 201 -21.41 -15.86 10.13
N VAL A 202 -22.39 -16.61 9.62
CA VAL A 202 -23.49 -16.08 8.81
C VAL A 202 -24.29 -15.05 9.62
N GLN A 203 -24.69 -15.40 10.85
CA GLN A 203 -25.48 -14.52 11.71
C GLN A 203 -24.69 -13.28 12.14
N GLY A 204 -23.42 -13.47 12.52
CA GLY A 204 -22.50 -12.39 12.88
C GLY A 204 -22.38 -11.36 11.75
N PHE A 205 -22.10 -11.81 10.53
CA PHE A 205 -22.04 -10.93 9.37
C PHE A 205 -23.38 -10.26 9.08
N ALA A 206 -24.48 -11.01 9.05
CA ALA A 206 -25.81 -10.49 8.75
C ALA A 206 -26.23 -9.35 9.69
N SER A 207 -25.81 -9.41 10.96
CA SER A 207 -26.12 -8.40 11.97
C SER A 207 -25.29 -7.11 11.85
N SER A 208 -24.07 -7.17 11.30
CA SER A 208 -23.09 -6.08 11.42
C SER A 208 -22.58 -5.52 10.09
N TRP A 209 -22.80 -6.20 8.96
CA TRP A 209 -22.17 -5.85 7.68
C TRP A 209 -22.40 -4.40 7.22
N LYS A 210 -23.62 -3.85 7.38
CA LYS A 210 -23.90 -2.45 7.01
C LYS A 210 -23.12 -1.45 7.86
N LYS A 211 -23.13 -1.65 9.18
CA LYS A 211 -22.38 -0.82 10.12
C LYS A 211 -20.88 -0.95 9.90
N GLY A 212 -20.40 -2.14 9.57
CA GLY A 212 -19.02 -2.40 9.20
C GLY A 212 -18.61 -1.62 7.95
N ILE A 213 -19.42 -1.64 6.88
CA ILE A 213 -19.16 -0.86 5.65
C ILE A 213 -19.16 0.65 5.96
N GLU A 214 -20.11 1.14 6.74
CA GLU A 214 -20.16 2.56 7.14
C GLU A 214 -18.91 2.98 7.92
N SER A 215 -18.46 2.15 8.86
CA SER A 215 -17.26 2.44 9.64
C SER A 215 -15.98 2.39 8.80
N ILE A 216 -15.86 1.44 7.84
CA ILE A 216 -14.75 1.42 6.88
C ILE A 216 -14.71 2.73 6.10
N ASN A 217 -15.87 3.19 5.62
CA ASN A 217 -15.94 4.45 4.90
C ASN A 217 -15.46 5.63 5.77
N LEU A 218 -15.92 5.74 7.02
CA LEU A 218 -15.49 6.81 7.92
C LEU A 218 -13.98 6.76 8.19
N ASP A 219 -13.44 5.58 8.43
CA ASP A 219 -12.03 5.43 8.82
C ASP A 219 -11.11 5.65 7.63
N VAL A 220 -11.43 5.10 6.45
CA VAL A 220 -10.66 5.33 5.21
C VAL A 220 -10.69 6.81 4.83
N MET A 221 -11.88 7.42 4.76
CA MET A 221 -12.03 8.82 4.34
C MET A 221 -11.43 9.79 5.38
N GLY A 222 -11.35 9.38 6.65
CA GLY A 222 -10.72 10.15 7.72
C GLY A 222 -9.21 9.93 7.87
N SER A 223 -8.60 9.03 7.09
CA SER A 223 -7.18 8.64 7.24
C SER A 223 -6.26 9.13 6.13
N PHE A 224 -6.78 9.35 4.92
CA PHE A 224 -5.96 9.72 3.76
C PHE A 224 -6.14 11.18 3.37
N HIS A 225 -5.03 11.92 3.29
CA HIS A 225 -5.04 13.34 2.93
C HIS A 225 -5.51 13.58 1.49
N ASN A 226 -5.09 12.69 0.58
CA ASN A 226 -5.47 12.74 -0.82
C ASN A 226 -6.76 11.96 -1.05
N MET A 227 -7.81 12.69 -1.46
CA MET A 227 -9.14 12.11 -1.63
C MET A 227 -9.21 11.07 -2.74
N LYS A 228 -8.41 11.21 -3.80
CA LYS A 228 -8.38 10.23 -4.90
C LYS A 228 -7.86 8.89 -4.40
N THR A 229 -6.77 8.93 -3.64
CA THR A 229 -6.13 7.77 -3.03
C THR A 229 -7.04 7.14 -1.98
N GLY A 230 -7.68 7.95 -1.12
CA GLY A 230 -8.69 7.47 -0.17
C GLY A 230 -9.86 6.75 -0.85
N MET A 231 -10.37 7.28 -1.96
CA MET A 231 -11.46 6.66 -2.72
C MET A 231 -11.05 5.35 -3.38
N GLU A 232 -9.84 5.29 -3.93
CA GLU A 232 -9.28 4.04 -4.48
C GLU A 232 -9.15 2.97 -3.40
N ILE A 233 -8.58 3.31 -2.25
CA ILE A 233 -8.43 2.41 -1.10
C ILE A 233 -9.81 1.93 -0.62
N LEU A 234 -10.78 2.82 -0.50
CA LEU A 234 -12.16 2.47 -0.13
C LEU A 234 -12.75 1.46 -1.11
N LYS A 235 -12.64 1.75 -2.42
CA LYS A 235 -13.15 0.85 -3.47
C LYS A 235 -12.50 -0.53 -3.38
N ARG A 236 -11.18 -0.60 -3.17
CA ARG A 236 -10.45 -1.86 -3.04
C ARG A 236 -10.89 -2.63 -1.80
N THR A 237 -10.98 -1.96 -0.65
CA THR A 237 -11.42 -2.56 0.62
C THR A 237 -12.82 -3.16 0.50
N LEU A 238 -13.77 -2.42 -0.07
CA LEU A 238 -15.15 -2.89 -0.25
C LEU A 238 -15.27 -3.99 -1.31
N THR A 239 -14.45 -3.94 -2.36
CA THR A 239 -14.38 -5.02 -3.36
C THR A 239 -13.82 -6.28 -2.74
N GLN A 240 -12.77 -6.17 -1.92
CA GLN A 240 -12.14 -7.31 -1.26
C GLN A 240 -13.08 -7.93 -0.20
N LEU A 241 -13.83 -7.10 0.55
CA LEU A 241 -14.90 -7.58 1.42
C LEU A 241 -15.94 -8.40 0.64
N LEU A 242 -16.37 -7.90 -0.52
CA LEU A 242 -17.31 -8.60 -1.38
C LEU A 242 -16.76 -9.95 -1.83
N LEU A 243 -15.49 -9.99 -2.25
CA LEU A 243 -14.80 -11.22 -2.66
C LEU A 243 -14.74 -12.23 -1.50
N TYR A 244 -14.29 -11.82 -0.31
CA TYR A 244 -14.27 -12.69 0.87
C TYR A 244 -15.66 -13.27 1.18
N TYR A 245 -16.68 -12.43 1.17
CA TYR A 245 -18.03 -12.88 1.45
C TYR A 245 -18.59 -13.81 0.36
N THR A 246 -18.31 -13.55 -0.93
CA THR A 246 -18.70 -14.46 -2.02
C THR A 246 -18.07 -15.84 -1.86
N ARG A 247 -16.76 -15.91 -1.56
CA ARG A 247 -16.04 -17.17 -1.35
C ARG A 247 -16.55 -17.90 -0.11
N PHE A 248 -16.83 -17.16 0.97
CA PHE A 248 -17.47 -17.70 2.17
C PHE A 248 -18.82 -18.36 1.85
N LEU A 249 -19.71 -17.67 1.12
CA LEU A 249 -21.00 -18.23 0.74
C LEU A 249 -20.87 -19.47 -0.14
N ASP A 250 -19.93 -19.46 -1.08
CA ASP A 250 -19.68 -20.61 -1.96
C ASP A 250 -19.16 -21.82 -1.18
N ALA A 251 -18.23 -21.60 -0.23
CA ALA A 251 -17.74 -22.64 0.66
C ALA A 251 -18.88 -23.25 1.50
N VAL A 252 -19.70 -22.41 2.14
CA VAL A 252 -20.84 -22.88 2.95
C VAL A 252 -21.85 -23.64 2.09
N LYS A 253 -22.21 -23.16 0.90
CA LYS A 253 -23.18 -23.83 0.02
C LYS A 253 -22.68 -25.18 -0.50
N LYS A 254 -21.39 -25.29 -0.83
CA LYS A 254 -20.81 -26.52 -1.40
C LYS A 254 -20.44 -27.56 -0.34
N HIS A 255 -20.05 -27.12 0.86
CA HIS A 255 -19.40 -27.99 1.85
C HIS A 255 -20.15 -28.12 3.17
N CYS A 256 -21.23 -27.36 3.40
CA CYS A 256 -22.12 -27.53 4.55
C CYS A 256 -23.41 -28.25 4.12
N ALA A 257 -23.60 -29.49 4.60
CA ALA A 257 -24.74 -30.34 4.24
C ALA A 257 -26.10 -29.72 4.65
N GLU A 258 -26.11 -28.90 5.69
CA GLU A 258 -27.29 -28.25 6.25
C GLU A 258 -27.41 -26.77 5.84
N SER A 259 -26.74 -26.36 4.75
CA SER A 259 -26.71 -24.98 4.25
C SER A 259 -28.11 -24.39 3.98
N GLY A 260 -29.11 -25.23 3.68
CA GLY A 260 -30.50 -24.82 3.52
C GLY A 260 -31.09 -24.13 4.76
N THR A 261 -30.66 -24.53 5.97
CA THR A 261 -31.10 -23.91 7.23
C THR A 261 -30.56 -22.49 7.40
N LEU A 262 -29.38 -22.20 6.85
CA LEU A 262 -28.71 -20.89 6.92
C LEU A 262 -29.14 -19.94 5.81
N SER A 263 -29.83 -20.44 4.78
CA SER A 263 -30.19 -19.67 3.58
C SER A 263 -30.99 -18.40 3.89
N ARG A 264 -31.81 -18.41 4.96
CA ARG A 264 -32.61 -17.26 5.38
C ARG A 264 -31.78 -16.14 6.00
N ASP A 265 -30.68 -16.50 6.66
CA ASP A 265 -29.83 -15.55 7.38
C ASP A 265 -28.65 -15.06 6.51
N MET A 266 -28.40 -15.70 5.36
CA MET A 266 -27.41 -15.25 4.38
C MET A 266 -27.79 -13.91 3.76
N VAL A 267 -26.91 -12.93 3.86
CA VAL A 267 -27.04 -11.64 3.18
C VAL A 267 -26.88 -11.85 1.67
N ASN A 268 -27.81 -11.31 0.90
CA ASN A 268 -27.78 -11.37 -0.55
C ASN A 268 -26.65 -10.52 -1.14
N ILE A 269 -25.87 -11.09 -2.06
CA ILE A 269 -24.79 -10.40 -2.79
C ILE A 269 -25.25 -9.07 -3.43
N PRO A 270 -26.41 -9.02 -4.12
CA PRO A 270 -26.93 -7.75 -4.65
C PRO A 270 -27.16 -6.66 -3.59
N SER A 271 -27.52 -7.03 -2.36
CA SER A 271 -27.74 -6.08 -1.27
C SER A 271 -26.44 -5.44 -0.81
N ILE A 272 -25.36 -6.23 -0.73
CA ILE A 272 -24.02 -5.73 -0.40
C ILE A 272 -23.52 -4.79 -1.51
N ILE A 273 -23.67 -5.20 -2.78
CA ILE A 273 -23.30 -4.35 -3.93
C ILE A 273 -24.07 -3.03 -3.92
N ALA A 274 -25.37 -3.06 -3.62
CA ALA A 274 -26.18 -1.85 -3.53
C ALA A 274 -25.69 -0.91 -2.43
N GLU A 275 -25.27 -1.45 -1.28
CA GLU A 275 -24.71 -0.67 -0.17
C GLU A 275 -23.35 -0.07 -0.54
N ILE A 276 -22.44 -0.87 -1.12
CA ILE A 276 -21.12 -0.42 -1.61
C ILE A 276 -21.28 0.74 -2.61
N LYS A 277 -22.27 0.63 -3.51
CA LYS A 277 -22.55 1.67 -4.51
C LYS A 277 -22.99 3.02 -3.92
N LYS A 278 -23.46 3.06 -2.67
CA LYS A 278 -23.78 4.35 -2.01
C LYS A 278 -22.49 5.14 -1.80
N TYR A 279 -21.46 4.49 -1.28
CA TYR A 279 -20.17 5.11 -0.99
C TYR A 279 -19.37 5.42 -2.25
N SER A 280 -19.52 4.62 -3.32
CA SER A 280 -18.89 4.92 -4.61
C SER A 280 -19.52 6.08 -5.39
N ARG A 281 -20.76 6.47 -5.07
CA ARG A 281 -21.52 7.53 -5.76
C ARG A 281 -21.46 8.87 -5.04
N THR A 282 -20.90 8.91 -3.83
CA THR A 282 -21.01 10.11 -2.99
C THR A 282 -20.09 11.24 -3.46
N PHE A 283 -19.13 11.00 -4.37
CA PHE A 283 -18.32 12.05 -5.02
C PHE A 283 -17.87 11.61 -6.41
#